data_AF-A0A7L1I3I7-F1
#
_entry.id   AF-A0A7L1I3I7-F1
#
_cell.length_a   1.000
_cell.length_b   1.000
_cell.length_c   1.000
_cell.angle_alpha   90.00
_cell.angle_beta   90.00
_cell.angle_gamma   90.00
#
_symmetry.space_group_name_H-M   'P 1'
#
loop_
_entity.id
_entity.type
_entity.pdbx_description
1 polymer ?
#
loop_
_entity_poly.entity_id
_entity_poly.type
_entity_poly.pdbx_seq_one_letter_code
_entity_poly.pdbx_strand_id
1 'polypeptide(L)'
;MEPVGSPLTAIYTHPRSTATKLLPAISAMASSYKDRFPYYPLPQNSSFPWMSSTYYKPAAINETWAPFSKSFQGMTASKKLPFISNKPTFITRYTPDDWYKSNLTNYKESETYQHDAQCLRVNTSHMIEDKYQQSEKTQGENTKSLGIRANDIGFWKSELCLELDEMIKETNALTDTKKRLERALAETEPLLQITQECLLQREKRMSIDLVHDDVEKELFTEVDVIRSCQERMQQYLDMAKAQLISNRVAQHELEKDLANKQAAHHIDNKCYNLSNTSDGISYYQGVERVDATISVPDSWTKFTDDNILRSQSERAASAKLRDSSENLLVVTANEMRCQFSRVNVAFTNRIAETADAKSKIQTHLAKTLQEIFQMEMNIEAIQKAMRDQGPPFKVAQTRLDERTWRPNMELCRDTAQFRLVNEVHKIDETVQTLEQQLRDTEDNLQMLFHAKSILQYELAVKANSLLIDQEKCMGIRKTFPSIARLLGSV
;
A
#
# COMPACT_ATOMS: atom_id res chain seq x y z
N MET A 1 41.74 -50.07 -42.95
CA MET A 1 42.18 -48.92 -42.15
C MET A 1 41.81 -49.21 -40.71
N GLU A 2 42.85 -49.20 -39.89
CA GLU A 2 42.94 -49.47 -38.45
C GLU A 2 41.97 -48.68 -37.54
N PRO A 3 41.88 -49.01 -36.23
CA PRO A 3 40.59 -49.32 -35.62
C PRO A 3 40.26 -48.50 -34.35
N VAL A 4 39.08 -48.78 -33.78
CA VAL A 4 38.74 -48.85 -32.34
C VAL A 4 38.89 -47.59 -31.45
N GLY A 5 37.81 -47.29 -30.72
CA GLY A 5 37.91 -47.09 -29.27
C GLY A 5 37.40 -45.76 -28.73
N SER A 6 36.20 -45.77 -28.14
CA SER A 6 35.94 -45.01 -26.92
C SER A 6 36.73 -45.64 -25.76
N PRO A 7 37.24 -44.86 -24.79
CA PRO A 7 36.52 -44.80 -23.51
C PRO A 7 36.67 -43.48 -22.71
N LEU A 8 35.89 -43.45 -21.61
CA LEU A 8 35.77 -42.47 -20.52
C LEU A 8 37.05 -42.14 -19.74
N THR A 9 36.91 -41.16 -18.82
CA THR A 9 37.76 -40.70 -17.68
C THR A 9 38.84 -39.65 -18.03
N ALA A 10 39.13 -38.63 -17.20
CA ALA A 10 39.25 -38.67 -15.75
C ALA A 10 39.13 -37.30 -15.05
N ILE A 11 38.69 -37.38 -13.79
CA ILE A 11 38.98 -36.43 -12.70
C ILE A 11 40.46 -36.56 -12.35
N TYR A 12 41.15 -35.42 -12.22
CA TYR A 12 42.49 -35.35 -11.61
C TYR A 12 42.56 -34.23 -10.58
N THR A 13 43.00 -34.60 -9.39
CA THR A 13 43.30 -33.77 -8.23
C THR A 13 44.78 -33.35 -8.19
N HIS A 14 45.07 -32.34 -7.34
CA HIS A 14 46.36 -31.90 -6.73
C HIS A 14 46.99 -30.62 -7.32
N PRO A 15 47.83 -29.85 -6.58
CA PRO A 15 48.03 -29.69 -5.12
C PRO A 15 48.14 -28.21 -4.63
N ARG A 16 48.33 -28.07 -3.32
CA ARG A 16 48.51 -26.88 -2.47
C ARG A 16 49.89 -26.19 -2.67
N SER A 17 49.96 -24.86 -2.78
CA SER A 17 51.11 -24.04 -2.32
C SER A 17 50.78 -22.54 -2.18
N THR A 18 50.77 -22.10 -0.91
CA THR A 18 51.30 -20.86 -0.31
C THR A 18 51.37 -19.52 -1.08
N ALA A 19 50.50 -18.61 -0.62
CA ALA A 19 50.74 -17.21 -0.20
C ALA A 19 51.83 -16.37 -0.90
N THR A 20 51.47 -15.20 -1.43
CA THR A 20 51.76 -13.85 -0.88
C THR A 20 50.98 -12.81 -1.70
N LYS A 21 50.53 -11.72 -1.04
CA LYS A 21 49.87 -10.48 -1.53
C LYS A 21 48.38 -10.37 -1.20
N LEU A 22 48.12 -10.19 0.10
CA LEU A 22 46.90 -9.57 0.62
C LEU A 22 47.09 -8.04 0.62
N LEU A 23 46.16 -7.32 -0.01
CA LEU A 23 45.82 -5.93 0.31
C LEU A 23 44.59 -5.96 1.22
N PRO A 24 44.48 -5.13 2.29
CA PRO A 24 43.38 -5.24 3.23
C PRO A 24 42.08 -4.58 2.73
N ALA A 25 40.97 -5.20 3.12
CA ALA A 25 39.61 -4.69 2.97
C ALA A 25 39.32 -3.53 3.94
N ILE A 26 38.51 -2.58 3.47
CA ILE A 26 38.01 -1.42 4.22
C ILE A 26 36.93 -1.91 5.19
N SER A 27 37.33 -2.24 6.42
CA SER A 27 36.47 -2.35 7.60
C SER A 27 37.33 -2.22 8.85
N ALA A 28 37.75 -1.00 9.14
CA ALA A 28 38.32 -0.62 10.42
C ALA A 28 38.22 0.90 10.55
N MET A 29 37.08 1.40 11.04
CA MET A 29 36.94 2.65 11.81
C MET A 29 35.53 2.69 12.43
N ALA A 30 35.27 1.69 13.27
CA ALA A 30 34.13 1.68 14.18
C ALA A 30 34.60 1.08 15.50
N SER A 31 35.36 1.85 16.30
CA SER A 31 35.55 1.63 17.75
C SER A 31 36.61 2.58 18.33
N SER A 32 36.15 3.73 18.78
CA SER A 32 36.66 4.47 19.96
C SER A 32 35.71 5.66 20.06
N TYR A 33 34.78 5.78 21.01
CA TYR A 33 34.99 5.83 22.45
C TYR A 33 33.76 5.28 23.18
N LYS A 34 33.94 4.17 23.90
CA LYS A 34 33.11 3.80 25.05
C LYS A 34 34.06 3.61 26.21
N ASP A 35 34.00 4.52 27.19
CA ASP A 35 33.95 4.20 28.61
C ASP A 35 34.18 5.45 29.46
N ARG A 36 33.09 5.94 30.09
CA ARG A 36 33.04 6.30 31.52
C ARG A 36 31.63 6.74 31.88
N PHE A 37 30.94 5.89 32.63
CA PHE A 37 29.93 6.30 33.61
C PHE A 37 30.26 5.62 34.94
N PRO A 38 29.88 6.25 36.06
CA PRO A 38 29.25 5.50 37.13
C PRO A 38 27.83 6.01 37.43
N TYR A 39 26.98 5.06 37.81
CA TYR A 39 25.53 5.13 38.06
C TYR A 39 25.26 5.30 39.58
N TYR A 40 24.24 6.05 40.04
CA TYR A 40 22.94 5.62 40.66
C TYR A 40 22.35 6.83 41.48
N PRO A 41 21.06 6.89 41.96
CA PRO A 41 19.75 6.75 41.28
C PRO A 41 18.56 7.67 41.76
N LEU A 42 17.50 7.75 40.90
CA LEU A 42 16.02 7.91 41.11
C LEU A 42 15.39 9.21 41.69
N PRO A 43 14.06 9.48 41.54
CA PRO A 43 13.03 8.97 40.57
C PRO A 43 12.08 10.05 39.93
N GLN A 44 11.41 9.63 38.83
CA GLN A 44 10.05 10.02 38.30
C GLN A 44 9.74 11.52 38.03
N ASN A 45 9.16 11.95 36.89
CA ASN A 45 7.87 11.51 36.34
C ASN A 45 7.60 12.06 34.90
N SER A 46 6.87 11.28 34.10
CA SER A 46 5.93 11.60 32.97
C SER A 46 6.13 12.74 31.94
N SER A 47 6.07 12.32 30.67
CA SER A 47 5.27 12.88 29.55
C SER A 47 5.54 14.32 29.05
N PHE A 48 5.96 14.46 27.79
CA PHE A 48 5.20 15.11 26.68
C PHE A 48 6.07 15.23 25.40
N PRO A 49 5.45 15.24 24.20
CA PRO A 49 6.12 15.17 22.91
C PRO A 49 6.77 16.52 22.57
N TRP A 50 7.98 16.48 22.03
CA TRP A 50 8.61 17.66 21.45
C TRP A 50 7.81 18.11 20.24
N MET A 51 7.02 19.17 20.45
CA MET A 51 6.33 19.93 19.44
C MET A 51 7.35 20.67 18.56
N SER A 52 7.14 20.62 17.25
CA SER A 52 7.75 21.56 16.31
C SER A 52 7.20 22.98 16.56
N SER A 53 8.04 23.98 16.27
CA SER A 53 7.68 25.21 15.52
C SER A 53 8.48 26.43 15.97
N THR A 54 8.95 27.19 14.96
CA THR A 54 9.07 28.66 14.96
C THR A 54 9.84 29.33 16.10
N TYR A 55 11.17 29.40 15.97
CA TYR A 55 11.94 30.56 16.47
C TYR A 55 13.13 30.83 15.54
N TYR A 56 12.86 31.33 14.34
CA TYR A 56 13.83 32.20 13.66
C TYR A 56 13.32 33.63 13.79
N LYS A 57 13.82 34.34 14.80
CA LYS A 57 13.75 35.80 14.83
C LYS A 57 15.01 36.35 14.16
N PRO A 58 14.91 37.31 13.22
CA PRO A 58 16.06 38.10 12.84
C PRO A 58 16.46 38.94 14.05
N ALA A 59 17.74 38.89 14.44
CA ALA A 59 18.26 39.65 15.57
C ALA A 59 18.04 41.15 15.34
N ALA A 60 17.05 41.71 16.03
CA ALA A 60 16.90 43.15 16.19
C ALA A 60 17.80 43.60 17.35
N ILE A 61 18.53 44.67 17.07
CA ILE A 61 19.45 45.38 17.94
C ILE A 61 18.79 45.64 19.31
N ASN A 62 19.40 45.14 20.37
CA ASN A 62 19.34 45.80 21.67
C ASN A 62 20.66 45.60 22.42
N GLU A 63 21.26 46.73 22.75
CA GLU A 63 22.52 46.87 23.45
C GLU A 63 22.35 46.48 24.92
N THR A 64 23.29 45.69 25.46
CA THR A 64 23.63 45.80 26.88
C THR A 64 25.13 45.58 27.03
N TRP A 65 25.73 46.55 27.69
CA TRP A 65 27.14 46.89 27.62
C TRP A 65 27.99 46.09 28.61
N ALA A 66 29.18 45.68 28.18
CA ALA A 66 30.38 45.61 29.03
C ALA A 66 31.64 45.54 28.15
N PRO A 67 32.56 46.52 28.20
CA PRO A 67 33.84 46.42 27.49
C PRO A 67 34.88 45.71 28.36
N PHE A 68 35.52 44.67 27.81
CA PHE A 68 36.84 44.22 28.25
C PHE A 68 37.89 44.82 27.31
N SER A 69 38.44 45.97 27.70
CA SER A 69 39.75 46.39 27.23
C SER A 69 40.43 47.20 28.33
N LYS A 70 41.62 46.75 28.73
CA LYS A 70 42.51 47.48 29.63
C LYS A 70 43.07 48.67 28.88
N SER A 71 42.53 49.85 29.15
CA SER A 71 43.18 51.12 28.82
C SER A 71 44.57 51.15 29.46
N PHE A 72 45.62 51.24 28.65
CA PHE A 72 46.93 51.65 29.16
C PHE A 72 46.82 53.12 29.56
N GLN A 73 46.78 53.35 30.88
CA GLN A 73 46.80 54.66 31.50
C GLN A 73 48.10 55.38 31.16
N GLY A 74 47.97 56.56 30.56
CA GLY A 74 49.06 57.52 30.44
C GLY A 74 49.62 57.86 31.82
N MET A 75 50.90 57.58 32.02
CA MET A 75 51.60 57.98 33.24
C MET A 75 52.05 59.44 33.16
N THR A 76 51.32 60.25 33.92
CA THR A 76 51.81 61.30 34.83
C THR A 76 52.78 62.36 34.30
N ALA A 77 52.22 63.54 34.04
CA ALA A 77 52.92 64.80 34.18
C ALA A 77 53.28 65.06 35.65
N SER A 78 54.56 65.31 35.91
CA SER A 78 55.14 65.71 37.21
C SER A 78 56.50 66.34 36.86
N LYS A 79 56.95 67.51 37.33
CA LYS A 79 56.49 68.45 38.34
C LYS A 79 57.32 69.74 38.13
N LYS A 80 56.66 70.88 38.36
CA LYS A 80 57.20 72.15 38.89
C LYS A 80 58.14 73.01 38.03
N LEU A 81 57.58 74.16 37.60
CA LEU A 81 58.32 75.41 37.35
C LEU A 81 59.19 75.79 38.56
N PRO A 82 60.41 76.33 38.36
CA PRO A 82 61.18 76.94 39.44
C PRO A 82 60.58 78.29 39.84
N PHE A 83 60.46 78.46 41.15
CA PHE A 83 60.07 79.67 41.86
C PHE A 83 61.14 80.77 41.66
N ILE A 84 60.72 81.95 41.18
CA ILE A 84 61.57 83.14 41.05
C ILE A 84 61.74 83.75 42.45
N SER A 85 62.98 83.81 42.95
CA SER A 85 63.34 84.59 44.13
C SER A 85 64.51 85.53 43.81
N ASN A 86 64.23 86.82 43.90
CA ASN A 86 65.14 87.93 43.64
C ASN A 86 66.18 88.11 44.76
N LYS A 87 67.48 88.09 44.41
CA LYS A 87 68.58 88.90 45.00
C LYS A 87 69.90 88.64 44.23
N PRO A 88 70.88 89.55 44.30
CA PRO A 88 71.39 90.29 43.15
C PRO A 88 72.48 89.56 42.34
N THR A 89 72.42 89.84 41.04
CA THR A 89 73.43 89.64 40.00
C THR A 89 74.84 89.96 40.50
N PHE A 90 75.75 88.99 40.48
CA PHE A 90 77.19 89.10 40.11
C PHE A 90 77.99 87.80 40.40
N ILE A 91 77.38 86.62 40.25
CA ILE A 91 78.09 85.34 40.11
C ILE A 91 77.39 84.51 39.03
N THR A 92 77.37 85.02 37.80
CA THR A 92 76.89 84.28 36.61
C THR A 92 77.98 84.31 35.54
N ARG A 93 79.14 83.77 35.91
CA ARG A 93 80.10 83.27 34.93
C ARG A 93 80.51 81.90 35.39
N TYR A 94 80.02 80.90 34.67
CA TYR A 94 80.50 79.54 34.75
C TYR A 94 82.02 79.56 34.60
N THR A 95 82.73 78.86 35.47
CA THR A 95 84.17 78.66 35.24
C THR A 95 84.35 77.77 34.00
N PRO A 96 85.51 77.83 33.30
CA PRO A 96 85.79 76.87 32.23
C PRO A 96 85.55 75.43 32.66
N ASP A 97 85.84 75.11 33.93
CA ASP A 97 85.59 73.79 34.52
C ASP A 97 84.08 73.46 34.64
N ASP A 98 83.24 74.44 34.99
CA ASP A 98 81.76 74.27 34.99
C ASP A 98 81.19 74.12 33.57
N TRP A 99 81.76 74.82 32.58
CA TRP A 99 81.40 74.67 31.17
C TRP A 99 81.83 73.30 30.62
N TYR A 100 83.04 72.84 30.96
CA TYR A 100 83.53 71.51 30.61
C TYR A 100 82.69 70.42 31.27
N LYS A 101 82.34 70.55 32.56
CA LYS A 101 81.44 69.61 33.26
C LYS A 101 80.05 69.60 32.66
N SER A 102 79.46 70.75 32.35
CA SER A 102 78.12 70.82 31.73
C SER A 102 78.11 70.20 30.34
N ASN A 103 79.10 70.47 29.50
CA ASN A 103 79.19 69.83 28.18
C ASN A 103 79.45 68.34 28.28
N LEU A 104 80.30 67.91 29.21
CA LEU A 104 80.54 66.48 29.48
C LEU A 104 79.26 65.77 29.95
N THR A 105 78.47 66.41 30.82
CA THR A 105 77.16 65.88 31.24
C THR A 105 76.18 65.84 30.06
N ASN A 106 76.09 66.90 29.25
CA ASN A 106 75.23 66.92 28.06
C ASN A 106 75.66 65.87 27.02
N TYR A 107 76.95 65.62 26.83
CA TYR A 107 77.45 64.55 25.96
C TYR A 107 77.08 63.18 26.51
N LYS A 108 77.28 62.93 27.81
CA LYS A 108 76.86 61.68 28.45
C LYS A 108 75.35 61.46 28.39
N GLU A 109 74.55 62.50 28.63
CA GLU A 109 73.09 62.44 28.51
C GLU A 109 72.65 62.20 27.06
N SER A 110 73.27 62.87 26.09
CA SER A 110 73.02 62.64 24.67
C SER A 110 73.43 61.24 24.23
N GLU A 111 74.55 60.71 24.72
CA GLU A 111 74.99 59.33 24.46
C GLU A 111 74.00 58.32 25.06
N THR A 112 73.47 58.57 26.26
CA THR A 112 72.40 57.74 26.83
C THR A 112 71.11 57.81 26.01
N TYR A 113 70.67 59.00 25.59
CA TYR A 113 69.47 59.14 24.75
C TYR A 113 69.65 58.51 23.36
N GLN A 114 70.85 58.61 22.76
CA GLN A 114 71.15 57.94 21.49
C GLN A 114 71.20 56.42 21.65
N HIS A 115 71.79 55.92 22.73
CA HIS A 115 71.80 54.49 23.06
C HIS A 115 70.38 53.97 23.29
N ASP A 116 69.56 54.67 24.08
CA ASP A 116 68.16 54.31 24.35
C ASP A 116 67.32 54.35 23.07
N ALA A 117 67.48 55.36 22.22
CA ALA A 117 66.80 55.46 20.93
C ALA A 117 67.26 54.36 19.96
N GLN A 118 68.55 54.00 19.95
CA GLN A 118 69.07 52.90 19.14
C GLN A 118 68.54 51.55 19.63
N CYS A 119 68.52 51.33 20.95
CA CYS A 119 67.94 50.15 21.59
C CYS A 119 66.43 50.06 21.27
N LEU A 120 65.68 51.15 21.41
CA LEU A 120 64.26 51.21 21.07
C LEU A 120 64.02 50.92 19.59
N ARG A 121 64.83 51.45 18.68
CA ARG A 121 64.74 51.16 17.24
C ARG A 121 64.94 49.68 16.94
N VAL A 122 66.00 49.07 17.49
CA VAL A 122 66.27 47.64 17.31
C VAL A 122 65.14 46.79 17.90
N ASN A 123 64.69 47.11 19.11
CA ASN A 123 63.57 46.42 19.77
C ASN A 123 62.26 46.58 18.97
N THR A 124 62.01 47.76 18.41
CA THR A 124 60.82 48.03 17.58
C THR A 124 60.89 47.25 16.27
N SER A 125 62.04 47.20 15.60
CA SER A 125 62.25 46.40 14.39
C SER A 125 62.06 44.91 14.65
N HIS A 126 62.63 44.38 15.74
CA HIS A 126 62.43 42.99 16.16
C HIS A 126 60.95 42.72 16.48
N MET A 127 60.29 43.62 17.21
CA MET A 127 58.87 43.49 17.52
C MET A 127 58.00 43.50 16.24
N ILE A 128 58.30 44.34 15.25
CA ILE A 128 57.55 44.37 13.98
C ILE A 128 57.70 43.02 13.26
N GLU A 129 58.92 42.51 13.16
CA GLU A 129 59.20 41.21 12.53
C GLU A 129 58.49 40.07 13.28
N ASP A 130 58.62 40.00 14.60
CA ASP A 130 57.93 39.00 15.43
C ASP A 130 56.40 39.05 15.24
N LYS A 131 55.83 40.26 15.20
CA LYS A 131 54.39 40.45 15.01
C LYS A 131 53.94 40.11 13.59
N TYR A 132 54.76 40.37 12.58
CA TYR A 132 54.51 39.96 11.21
C TYR A 132 54.49 38.44 11.08
N GLN A 133 55.54 37.77 11.58
CA GLN A 133 55.62 36.30 11.59
C GLN A 133 54.48 35.66 12.39
N GLN A 134 54.11 36.24 13.54
CA GLN A 134 52.96 35.76 14.32
C GLN A 134 51.65 35.91 13.54
N SER A 135 51.47 37.01 12.80
CA SER A 135 50.26 37.24 11.99
C SER A 135 50.17 36.26 10.82
N GLU A 136 51.28 36.06 10.10
CA GLU A 136 51.36 35.11 8.99
C GLU A 136 51.10 33.67 9.45
N LYS A 137 51.71 33.26 10.58
CA LYS A 137 51.46 31.95 11.19
C LYS A 137 49.99 31.76 11.56
N THR A 138 49.40 32.75 12.24
CA THR A 138 47.99 32.69 12.65
C THR A 138 47.06 32.63 11.44
N GLN A 139 47.35 33.40 10.39
CA GLN A 139 46.59 33.37 9.14
C GLN A 139 46.70 32.00 8.46
N GLY A 140 47.92 31.42 8.38
CA GLY A 140 48.11 30.09 7.81
C GLY A 140 47.41 28.97 8.59
N GLU A 141 47.39 29.03 9.92
CA GLU A 141 46.64 28.10 10.78
C GLU A 141 45.12 28.24 10.57
N ASN A 142 44.62 29.46 10.44
CA ASN A 142 43.20 29.72 10.18
C ASN A 142 42.79 29.28 8.76
N THR A 143 43.62 29.52 7.74
CA THR A 143 43.37 29.02 6.36
C THR A 143 43.29 27.50 6.33
N LYS A 144 44.18 26.80 7.06
CA LYS A 144 44.09 25.33 7.21
C LYS A 144 42.77 24.91 7.88
N SER A 145 42.36 25.60 8.93
CA SER A 145 41.12 25.30 9.66
C SER A 145 39.87 25.53 8.79
N LEU A 146 39.84 26.60 7.99
CA LEU A 146 38.79 26.85 6.98
C LEU A 146 38.75 25.76 5.92
N GLY A 147 39.90 25.28 5.46
CA GLY A 147 39.98 24.16 4.51
C GLY A 147 39.42 22.85 5.08
N ILE A 148 39.73 22.53 6.35
CA ILE A 148 39.13 21.38 7.04
C ILE A 148 37.62 21.54 7.11
N ARG A 149 37.13 22.72 7.53
CA ARG A 149 35.69 22.99 7.62
C ARG A 149 34.98 22.87 6.27
N ALA A 150 35.56 23.40 5.19
CA ALA A 150 35.01 23.28 3.85
C ALA A 150 34.89 21.81 3.41
N ASN A 151 35.89 20.97 3.73
CA ASN A 151 35.84 19.54 3.46
C ASN A 151 34.74 18.83 4.27
N ASP A 152 34.58 19.15 5.56
CA ASP A 152 33.51 18.58 6.40
C ASP A 152 32.13 18.92 5.85
N ILE A 153 31.91 20.18 5.43
CA ILE A 153 30.65 20.59 4.81
C ILE A 153 30.46 19.87 3.47
N GLY A 154 31.53 19.69 2.70
CA GLY A 154 31.53 18.94 1.44
C GLY A 154 31.12 17.47 1.62
N PHE A 155 31.61 16.82 2.69
CA PHE A 155 31.21 15.48 3.09
C PHE A 155 29.70 15.42 3.37
N TRP A 156 29.20 16.23 4.31
CA TRP A 156 27.77 16.22 4.67
C TRP A 156 26.85 16.61 3.51
N LYS A 157 27.29 17.49 2.61
CA LYS A 157 26.56 17.79 1.37
C LYS A 157 26.41 16.56 0.50
N SER A 158 27.46 15.75 0.39
CA SER A 158 27.45 14.52 -0.41
C SER A 158 26.53 13.47 0.20
N GLU A 159 26.59 13.27 1.52
CA GLU A 159 25.67 12.38 2.24
C GLU A 159 24.20 12.81 2.11
N LEU A 160 23.90 14.11 2.23
CA LEU A 160 22.56 14.65 2.02
C LEU A 160 22.06 14.43 0.59
N CYS A 161 22.92 14.62 -0.43
CA CYS A 161 22.55 14.33 -1.81
C CYS A 161 22.22 12.84 -2.01
N LEU A 162 23.05 11.94 -1.47
CA LEU A 162 22.82 10.50 -1.57
C LEU A 162 21.50 10.08 -0.90
N GLU A 163 21.25 10.55 0.32
CA GLU A 163 20.01 10.23 1.05
C GLU A 163 18.77 10.83 0.34
N LEU A 164 18.89 12.03 -0.23
CA LEU A 164 17.81 12.65 -1.00
C LEU A 164 17.46 11.83 -2.25
N ASP A 165 18.45 11.38 -3.00
CA ASP A 165 18.25 10.52 -4.18
C ASP A 165 17.55 9.21 -3.79
N GLU A 166 17.95 8.60 -2.68
CA GLU A 166 17.31 7.38 -2.17
C GLU A 166 15.87 7.61 -1.68
N MET A 167 15.58 8.75 -1.03
CA MET A 167 14.22 9.13 -0.63
C MET A 167 13.32 9.34 -1.85
N ILE A 168 13.83 9.96 -2.90
CA ILE A 168 13.09 10.15 -4.16
C ILE A 168 12.78 8.80 -4.82
N LYS A 169 13.76 7.89 -4.90
CA LYS A 169 13.56 6.53 -5.44
C LYS A 169 12.48 5.77 -4.68
N GLU A 170 12.53 5.76 -3.36
CA GLU A 170 11.55 5.06 -2.53
C GLU A 170 10.15 5.70 -2.63
N THR A 171 10.07 7.04 -2.69
CA THR A 171 8.80 7.76 -2.88
C THR A 171 8.15 7.44 -4.23
N ASN A 172 8.95 7.33 -5.29
CA ASN A 172 8.47 6.90 -6.61
C ASN A 172 7.98 5.44 -6.57
N ALA A 173 8.74 4.54 -5.94
CA ALA A 173 8.35 3.15 -5.79
C ALA A 173 7.02 2.99 -5.03
N LEU A 174 6.82 3.76 -3.93
CA LEU A 174 5.55 3.73 -3.18
C LEU A 174 4.40 4.32 -3.99
N THR A 175 4.67 5.36 -4.79
CA THR A 175 3.68 5.94 -5.71
C THR A 175 3.22 4.92 -6.75
N ASP A 176 4.12 4.09 -7.26
CA ASP A 176 3.77 3.03 -8.23
C ASP A 176 2.98 1.90 -7.57
N THR A 177 3.34 1.46 -6.36
CA THR A 177 2.54 0.51 -5.58
C THR A 177 1.14 1.06 -5.28
N LYS A 178 1.03 2.34 -4.92
CA LYS A 178 -0.26 3.02 -4.72
C LYS A 178 -1.12 2.97 -5.99
N LYS A 179 -0.57 3.33 -7.16
CA LYS A 179 -1.29 3.27 -8.45
C LYS A 179 -1.75 1.84 -8.78
N ARG A 180 -0.95 0.83 -8.44
CA ARG A 180 -1.33 -0.59 -8.62
C ARG A 180 -2.49 -0.98 -7.69
N LEU A 181 -2.47 -0.55 -6.43
CA LEU A 181 -3.60 -0.72 -5.50
C LEU A 181 -4.88 -0.05 -6.03
N GLU A 182 -4.79 1.18 -6.55
CA GLU A 182 -5.94 1.90 -7.13
C GLU A 182 -6.55 1.14 -8.32
N ARG A 183 -5.69 0.65 -9.22
CA ARG A 183 -6.14 -0.17 -10.37
C ARG A 183 -6.78 -1.48 -9.94
N ALA A 184 -6.13 -2.22 -9.03
CA ALA A 184 -6.65 -3.47 -8.51
C ALA A 184 -8.02 -3.28 -7.84
N LEU A 185 -8.17 -2.23 -7.03
CA LEU A 185 -9.43 -1.87 -6.39
C LEU A 185 -10.52 -1.57 -7.42
N ALA A 186 -10.21 -0.78 -8.46
CA ALA A 186 -11.17 -0.48 -9.53
C ALA A 186 -11.65 -1.74 -10.29
N GLU A 187 -10.78 -2.73 -10.46
CA GLU A 187 -11.13 -4.01 -11.12
C GLU A 187 -12.07 -4.90 -10.28
N THR A 188 -12.19 -4.65 -8.97
CA THR A 188 -13.13 -5.40 -8.11
C THR A 188 -14.58 -4.93 -8.24
N GLU A 189 -14.81 -3.68 -8.69
CA GLU A 189 -16.15 -3.10 -8.76
C GLU A 189 -17.03 -3.80 -9.82
N PRO A 190 -16.55 -4.05 -11.06
CA PRO A 190 -17.31 -4.87 -12.02
C PRO A 190 -17.62 -6.28 -11.51
N LEU A 191 -16.74 -6.88 -10.68
CA LEU A 191 -16.98 -8.20 -10.11
C LEU A 191 -18.12 -8.21 -9.11
N LEU A 192 -18.18 -7.19 -8.26
CA LEU A 192 -19.28 -7.01 -7.33
C LEU A 192 -20.61 -6.87 -8.08
N GLN A 193 -20.63 -6.05 -9.13
CA GLN A 193 -21.81 -5.84 -9.97
C GLN A 193 -22.27 -7.13 -10.66
N ILE A 194 -21.36 -7.93 -11.23
CA ILE A 194 -21.69 -9.22 -11.83
C ILE A 194 -22.34 -10.16 -10.80
N THR A 195 -21.78 -10.21 -9.58
CA THR A 195 -22.28 -11.07 -8.51
C THR A 195 -23.68 -10.64 -8.06
N GLN A 196 -23.91 -9.34 -7.91
CA GLN A 196 -25.22 -8.77 -7.57
C GLN A 196 -26.24 -9.00 -8.69
N GLU A 197 -25.83 -8.83 -9.95
CA GLU A 197 -26.69 -9.10 -11.10
C GLU A 197 -27.08 -10.59 -11.16
N CYS A 198 -26.18 -11.52 -10.82
CA CYS A 198 -26.54 -12.93 -10.70
C CYS A 198 -27.64 -13.16 -9.64
N LEU A 199 -27.57 -12.50 -8.48
CA LEU A 199 -28.63 -12.58 -7.46
C LEU A 199 -29.95 -12.03 -8.01
N LEU A 200 -29.94 -10.84 -8.62
CA LEU A 200 -31.13 -10.21 -9.22
C LEU A 200 -31.76 -11.04 -10.34
N GLN A 201 -30.95 -11.71 -11.17
CA GLN A 201 -31.46 -12.60 -12.21
C GLN A 201 -32.11 -13.84 -11.60
N ARG A 202 -31.58 -14.36 -10.48
CA ARG A 202 -32.13 -15.54 -9.80
C ARG A 202 -33.42 -15.26 -9.03
N GLU A 203 -33.66 -14.02 -8.60
CA GLU A 203 -34.97 -13.59 -8.08
C GLU A 203 -36.11 -13.75 -9.11
N LYS A 204 -35.78 -13.85 -10.41
CA LYS A 204 -36.76 -14.05 -11.50
C LYS A 204 -37.16 -15.51 -11.71
N ARG A 205 -36.61 -16.44 -10.93
CA ARG A 205 -37.05 -17.83 -10.94
C ARG A 205 -38.49 -17.93 -10.45
N MET A 206 -39.18 -18.97 -10.88
CA MET A 206 -40.62 -19.11 -10.66
C MET A 206 -40.95 -20.26 -9.71
N SER A 207 -42.05 -20.10 -8.96
CA SER A 207 -42.64 -21.17 -8.15
C SER A 207 -41.63 -21.80 -7.18
N ILE A 208 -41.66 -23.12 -7.01
CA ILE A 208 -40.81 -23.90 -6.11
C ILE A 208 -39.31 -23.84 -6.47
N ASP A 209 -38.92 -23.28 -7.61
CA ASP A 209 -37.50 -23.12 -7.97
C ASP A 209 -36.88 -21.81 -7.43
N LEU A 210 -37.71 -20.89 -6.92
CA LEU A 210 -37.23 -19.73 -6.16
C LEU A 210 -36.88 -20.16 -4.73
N VAL A 211 -35.73 -20.83 -4.61
CA VAL A 211 -35.24 -21.42 -3.36
C VAL A 211 -33.86 -20.92 -2.98
N HIS A 212 -33.61 -20.87 -1.67
CA HIS A 212 -32.32 -20.55 -1.08
C HIS A 212 -31.37 -21.75 -1.18
N ASP A 213 -30.86 -21.97 -2.38
CA ASP A 213 -29.93 -23.05 -2.68
C ASP A 213 -28.46 -22.65 -2.42
N ASP A 214 -27.55 -23.59 -2.65
CA ASP A 214 -26.12 -23.36 -2.40
C ASP A 214 -25.50 -22.32 -3.35
N VAL A 215 -26.08 -22.09 -4.53
CA VAL A 215 -25.60 -21.05 -5.44
C VAL A 215 -25.85 -19.68 -4.83
N GLU A 216 -27.06 -19.46 -4.29
CA GLU A 216 -27.40 -18.19 -3.64
C GLU A 216 -26.51 -17.94 -2.40
N LYS A 217 -26.27 -18.96 -1.57
CA LYS A 217 -25.36 -18.86 -0.42
C LYS A 217 -23.93 -18.49 -0.84
N GLU A 218 -23.40 -19.15 -1.87
CA GLU A 218 -22.05 -18.88 -2.37
C GLU A 218 -21.96 -17.50 -3.05
N LEU A 219 -23.03 -17.03 -3.71
CA LEU A 219 -23.11 -15.67 -4.28
C LEU A 219 -23.11 -14.60 -3.19
N PHE A 220 -23.86 -14.78 -2.10
CA PHE A 220 -23.78 -13.86 -0.95
C PHE A 220 -22.37 -13.86 -0.33
N THR A 221 -21.78 -15.04 -0.17
CA THR A 221 -20.39 -15.16 0.30
C THR A 221 -19.40 -14.47 -0.65
N GLU A 222 -19.63 -14.53 -1.97
CA GLU A 222 -18.83 -13.83 -2.97
C GLU A 222 -18.93 -12.30 -2.82
N VAL A 223 -20.13 -11.77 -2.59
CA VAL A 223 -20.32 -10.34 -2.27
C VAL A 223 -19.51 -9.93 -1.03
N ASP A 224 -19.58 -10.73 0.04
CA ASP A 224 -18.89 -10.43 1.30
C ASP A 224 -17.36 -10.49 1.14
N VAL A 225 -16.85 -11.48 0.42
CA VAL A 225 -15.41 -11.62 0.12
C VAL A 225 -14.92 -10.43 -0.71
N ILE A 226 -15.65 -10.03 -1.75
CA ILE A 226 -15.26 -8.89 -2.60
C ILE A 226 -15.22 -7.60 -1.77
N ARG A 227 -16.25 -7.32 -0.97
CA ARG A 227 -16.28 -6.13 -0.09
C ARG A 227 -15.13 -6.13 0.93
N SER A 228 -14.86 -7.27 1.56
CA SER A 228 -13.73 -7.42 2.48
C SER A 228 -12.37 -7.18 1.80
N CYS A 229 -12.23 -7.60 0.53
CA CYS A 229 -11.04 -7.27 -0.27
C CYS A 229 -10.95 -5.77 -0.56
N GLN A 230 -12.06 -5.15 -0.99
CA GLN A 230 -12.15 -3.71 -1.26
C GLN A 230 -11.77 -2.86 -0.04
N GLU A 231 -12.32 -3.18 1.12
CA GLU A 231 -12.05 -2.47 2.38
C GLU A 231 -10.57 -2.55 2.76
N ARG A 232 -9.95 -3.74 2.69
CA ARG A 232 -8.51 -3.88 2.99
C ARG A 232 -7.64 -3.15 1.98
N MET A 233 -7.95 -3.22 0.69
CA MET A 233 -7.23 -2.46 -0.34
C MET A 233 -7.33 -0.95 -0.09
N GLN A 234 -8.52 -0.46 0.28
CA GLN A 234 -8.74 0.95 0.61
C GLN A 234 -7.96 1.39 1.85
N GLN A 235 -7.93 0.58 2.91
CA GLN A 235 -7.12 0.86 4.10
C GLN A 235 -5.63 1.01 3.76
N TYR A 236 -5.08 0.09 2.96
CA TYR A 236 -3.68 0.16 2.52
C TYR A 236 -3.41 1.35 1.59
N LEU A 237 -4.38 1.72 0.75
CA LEU A 237 -4.30 2.93 -0.07
C LEU A 237 -4.16 4.18 0.80
N ASP A 238 -4.95 4.28 1.87
CA ASP A 238 -4.93 5.43 2.76
C ASP A 238 -3.63 5.46 3.61
N MET A 239 -3.13 4.30 4.04
CA MET A 239 -1.79 4.18 4.62
C MET A 239 -0.69 4.64 3.65
N ALA A 240 -0.77 4.25 2.37
CA ALA A 240 0.21 4.65 1.36
C ALA A 240 0.16 6.17 1.10
N LYS A 241 -1.03 6.78 1.04
CA LYS A 241 -1.19 8.23 0.92
C LYS A 241 -0.56 8.96 2.11
N ALA A 242 -0.81 8.47 3.33
CA ALA A 242 -0.23 9.06 4.54
C ALA A 242 1.30 8.96 4.54
N GLN A 243 1.84 7.79 4.18
CA GLN A 243 3.29 7.58 4.11
C GLN A 243 3.95 8.46 3.03
N LEU A 244 3.31 8.67 1.87
CA LEU A 244 3.82 9.59 0.85
C LEU A 244 3.93 11.03 1.37
N ILE A 245 3.01 11.47 2.24
CA ILE A 245 3.09 12.79 2.89
C ILE A 245 4.28 12.81 3.84
N SER A 246 4.48 11.78 4.67
CA SER A 246 5.64 11.68 5.57
C SER A 246 6.96 11.69 4.81
N ASN A 247 7.08 10.92 3.72
CA ASN A 247 8.24 10.92 2.84
C ASN A 247 8.51 12.32 2.27
N ARG A 248 7.46 13.03 1.82
CA ARG A 248 7.60 14.39 1.27
C ARG A 248 8.08 15.40 2.32
N VAL A 249 7.63 15.28 3.56
CA VAL A 249 8.11 16.12 4.67
C VAL A 249 9.59 15.85 4.95
N ALA A 250 9.99 14.58 5.06
CA ALA A 250 11.40 14.23 5.26
C ALA A 250 12.28 14.71 4.09
N GLN A 251 11.82 14.53 2.84
CA GLN A 251 12.48 15.04 1.66
C GLN A 251 12.69 16.56 1.72
N HIS A 252 11.66 17.32 2.12
CA HIS A 252 11.76 18.77 2.20
C HIS A 252 12.78 19.25 3.25
N GLU A 253 12.86 18.57 4.40
CA GLU A 253 13.88 18.90 5.42
C GLU A 253 15.29 18.61 4.92
N LEU A 254 15.50 17.52 4.17
CA LEU A 254 16.78 17.24 3.50
C LEU A 254 17.14 18.30 2.45
N GLU A 255 16.19 18.70 1.60
CA GLU A 255 16.38 19.75 0.59
C GLU A 255 16.81 21.08 1.24
N LYS A 256 16.18 21.43 2.35
CA LYS A 256 16.49 22.65 3.11
C LYS A 256 17.86 22.58 3.77
N ASP A 257 18.21 21.47 4.41
CA ASP A 257 19.54 21.29 5.00
C ASP A 257 20.62 21.32 3.92
N LEU A 258 20.38 20.65 2.79
CA LEU A 258 21.29 20.65 1.65
C LEU A 258 21.53 22.08 1.11
N ALA A 259 20.47 22.89 0.96
CA ALA A 259 20.61 24.28 0.53
C ALA A 259 21.45 25.12 1.52
N ASN A 260 21.23 24.92 2.82
CA ASN A 260 22.04 25.59 3.86
C ASN A 260 23.51 25.15 3.79
N LYS A 261 23.78 23.85 3.61
CA LYS A 261 25.14 23.32 3.46
C LYS A 261 25.81 23.82 2.19
N GLN A 262 25.08 23.97 1.09
CA GLN A 262 25.59 24.55 -0.16
C GLN A 262 26.00 26.02 0.02
N ALA A 263 25.17 26.82 0.68
CA ALA A 263 25.49 28.22 0.98
C ALA A 263 26.71 28.34 1.91
N ALA A 264 26.75 27.54 2.99
CA ALA A 264 27.88 27.49 3.91
C ALA A 264 29.17 27.09 3.19
N HIS A 265 29.15 26.00 2.41
CA HIS A 265 30.30 25.55 1.62
C HIS A 265 30.81 26.63 0.66
N HIS A 266 29.91 27.38 0.01
CA HIS A 266 30.31 28.49 -0.87
C HIS A 266 31.04 29.60 -0.10
N ILE A 267 30.53 29.97 1.08
CA ILE A 267 31.15 30.98 1.94
C ILE A 267 32.51 30.50 2.45
N ASP A 268 32.59 29.29 3.03
CA ASP A 268 33.82 28.74 3.58
C ASP A 268 34.88 28.55 2.50
N ASN A 269 34.49 28.08 1.30
CA ASN A 269 35.40 27.96 0.17
C ASN A 269 35.87 29.35 -0.32
N LYS A 270 35.00 30.36 -0.34
CA LYS A 270 35.42 31.74 -0.65
C LYS A 270 36.44 32.23 0.38
N CYS A 271 36.17 32.06 1.68
CA CYS A 271 37.07 32.46 2.76
C CYS A 271 38.42 31.74 2.70
N TYR A 272 38.43 30.44 2.41
CA TYR A 272 39.65 29.64 2.23
C TYR A 272 40.55 30.19 1.11
N ASN A 273 39.95 30.73 0.04
CA ASN A 273 40.68 31.26 -1.12
C ASN A 273 41.08 32.75 -0.97
N LEU A 274 40.72 33.43 0.12
CA LEU A 274 41.12 34.82 0.35
C LEU A 274 42.61 34.93 0.70
N SER A 275 43.27 35.90 0.10
CA SER A 275 44.66 36.29 0.34
C SER A 275 44.75 37.78 0.69
N ASN A 276 45.89 38.23 1.20
CA ASN A 276 46.12 39.64 1.59
C ASN A 276 46.04 40.62 0.42
N THR A 277 46.08 40.13 -0.82
CA THR A 277 45.97 40.92 -2.06
C THR A 277 44.65 40.67 -2.80
N SER A 278 43.68 40.01 -2.16
CA SER A 278 42.39 39.71 -2.78
C SER A 278 41.50 40.96 -2.87
N ASP A 279 40.83 41.12 -4.00
CA ASP A 279 39.83 42.18 -4.17
C ASP A 279 38.61 41.95 -3.25
N GLY A 280 38.09 43.02 -2.66
CA GLY A 280 36.89 42.98 -1.80
C GLY A 280 37.14 42.69 -0.32
N ILE A 281 38.40 42.66 0.13
CA ILE A 281 38.74 42.70 1.56
C ILE A 281 38.53 44.12 2.12
N SER A 282 38.01 44.23 3.35
CA SER A 282 37.69 45.52 3.99
C SER A 282 37.63 45.36 5.51
N TYR A 283 37.66 46.48 6.23
CA TYR A 283 37.47 46.50 7.68
C TYR A 283 35.98 46.48 8.03
N TYR A 284 35.59 45.57 8.92
CA TYR A 284 34.22 45.43 9.41
C TYR A 284 34.21 45.59 10.93
N GLN A 285 33.25 46.34 11.47
CA GLN A 285 33.14 46.62 12.91
C GLN A 285 32.16 45.65 13.59
N GLY A 286 32.52 45.08 14.74
CA GLY A 286 31.63 44.25 15.56
C GLY A 286 31.61 42.77 15.19
N VAL A 287 32.33 42.35 14.16
CA VAL A 287 32.44 40.94 13.71
C VAL A 287 33.29 40.08 14.64
N GLU A 288 34.11 40.72 15.47
CA GLU A 288 34.91 40.08 16.51
C GLU A 288 34.07 39.54 17.69
N ARG A 289 32.78 39.90 17.75
CA ARG A 289 31.87 39.45 18.79
C ARG A 289 31.27 38.11 18.42
N VAL A 290 31.52 37.10 19.26
CA VAL A 290 30.87 35.79 19.14
C VAL A 290 29.54 35.84 19.89
N ASP A 291 28.45 35.58 19.18
CA ASP A 291 27.14 35.39 19.77
C ASP A 291 27.07 33.99 20.40
N ALA A 292 26.82 33.92 21.71
CA ALA A 292 26.76 32.67 22.46
C ALA A 292 25.54 31.79 22.10
N THR A 293 24.59 32.31 21.30
CA THR A 293 23.38 31.58 20.87
C THR A 293 23.54 30.84 19.53
N ILE A 294 24.72 30.92 18.90
CA ILE A 294 24.99 30.26 17.61
C ILE A 294 25.27 28.76 17.79
N SER A 295 24.99 27.97 16.74
CA SER A 295 25.24 26.53 16.73
C SER A 295 26.74 26.21 16.83
N VAL A 296 27.06 25.17 17.59
CA VAL A 296 28.42 24.59 17.67
C VAL A 296 28.57 23.41 16.70
N PRO A 297 29.80 23.03 16.30
CA PRO A 297 30.03 21.94 15.35
C PRO A 297 29.29 20.65 15.69
N ASP A 298 29.29 20.24 16.96
CA ASP A 298 28.59 19.02 17.40
C ASP A 298 27.08 19.09 17.14
N SER A 299 26.46 20.23 17.46
CA SER A 299 25.02 20.46 17.23
C SER A 299 24.67 20.54 15.73
N TRP A 300 25.59 21.06 14.92
CA TRP A 300 25.43 21.17 13.46
C TRP A 300 25.52 19.80 12.78
N THR A 301 26.49 18.98 13.19
CA THR A 301 26.67 17.62 12.68
C THR A 301 25.46 16.77 13.06
N LYS A 302 25.05 16.84 14.33
CA LYS A 302 23.88 16.12 14.83
C LYS A 302 22.60 16.51 14.11
N PHE A 303 22.39 17.79 13.79
CA PHE A 303 21.20 18.22 13.05
C PHE A 303 21.07 17.53 11.69
N THR A 304 22.18 17.43 10.94
CA THR A 304 22.18 16.75 9.64
C THR A 304 22.04 15.23 9.79
N ASP A 305 22.73 14.65 10.76
CA ASP A 305 22.61 13.23 11.09
C ASP A 305 21.18 12.84 11.47
N ASP A 306 20.51 13.63 12.32
CA ASP A 306 19.12 13.43 12.73
C ASP A 306 18.16 13.52 11.52
N ASN A 307 18.39 14.44 10.57
CA ASN A 307 17.59 14.53 9.34
C ASN A 307 17.75 13.30 8.44
N ILE A 308 18.99 12.81 8.30
CA ILE A 308 19.28 11.59 7.53
C ILE A 308 18.65 10.38 8.20
N LEU A 309 18.80 10.22 9.52
CA LEU A 309 18.19 9.12 10.28
C LEU A 309 16.66 9.12 10.16
N ARG A 310 16.04 10.30 10.24
CA ARG A 310 14.59 10.44 10.02
C ARG A 310 14.20 9.99 8.61
N SER A 311 14.92 10.43 7.59
CA SER A 311 14.70 10.01 6.20
C SER A 311 14.80 8.48 6.04
N GLN A 312 15.85 7.87 6.61
CA GLN A 312 16.05 6.42 6.58
C GLN A 312 14.92 5.65 7.27
N SER A 313 14.43 6.16 8.40
CA SER A 313 13.28 5.59 9.12
C SER A 313 12.00 5.61 8.26
N GLU A 314 11.71 6.74 7.60
CA GLU A 314 10.54 6.86 6.71
C GLU A 314 10.68 5.96 5.48
N ARG A 315 11.88 5.84 4.89
CA ARG A 315 12.13 4.90 3.78
C ARG A 315 11.91 3.45 4.21
N ALA A 316 12.38 3.06 5.40
CA ALA A 316 12.18 1.71 5.91
C ALA A 316 10.69 1.40 6.15
N ALA A 317 9.93 2.37 6.69
CA ALA A 317 8.48 2.24 6.85
C ALA A 317 7.77 2.12 5.49
N SER A 318 8.16 2.94 4.52
CA SER A 318 7.66 2.91 3.14
C SER A 318 7.91 1.56 2.46
N ALA A 319 9.15 1.03 2.53
CA ALA A 319 9.49 -0.26 1.95
C ALA A 319 8.66 -1.40 2.55
N LYS A 320 8.52 -1.43 3.89
CA LYS A 320 7.68 -2.41 4.58
C LYS A 320 6.21 -2.32 4.15
N LEU A 321 5.69 -1.10 3.95
CA LEU A 321 4.33 -0.89 3.47
C LEU A 321 4.16 -1.39 2.03
N ARG A 322 5.15 -1.19 1.16
CA ARG A 322 5.13 -1.73 -0.21
C ARG A 322 5.08 -3.26 -0.21
N ASP A 323 5.93 -3.92 0.57
CA ASP A 323 5.95 -5.39 0.65
C ASP A 323 4.61 -5.92 1.19
N SER A 324 4.06 -5.26 2.20
CA SER A 324 2.77 -5.63 2.77
C SER A 324 1.62 -5.42 1.77
N SER A 325 1.70 -4.35 0.96
CA SER A 325 0.72 -4.05 -0.10
C SER A 325 0.77 -5.06 -1.24
N GLU A 326 1.97 -5.49 -1.65
CA GLU A 326 2.13 -6.51 -2.69
C GLU A 326 1.55 -7.85 -2.23
N ASN A 327 1.84 -8.25 -0.99
CA ASN A 327 1.25 -9.45 -0.39
C ASN A 327 -0.28 -9.36 -0.33
N LEU A 328 -0.83 -8.19 0.04
CA LEU A 328 -2.27 -7.98 0.07
C LEU A 328 -2.90 -8.16 -1.32
N LEU A 329 -2.30 -7.61 -2.38
CA LEU A 329 -2.79 -7.77 -3.76
C LEU A 329 -2.87 -9.25 -4.15
N VAL A 330 -1.84 -10.03 -3.82
CA VAL A 330 -1.80 -11.47 -4.12
C VAL A 330 -2.86 -12.23 -3.31
N VAL A 331 -3.01 -11.92 -2.02
CA VAL A 331 -3.97 -12.58 -1.14
C VAL A 331 -5.40 -12.31 -1.61
N THR A 332 -5.76 -11.04 -1.79
CA THR A 332 -7.10 -10.62 -2.22
C THR A 332 -7.48 -11.16 -3.61
N ALA A 333 -6.55 -11.13 -4.57
CA ALA A 333 -6.77 -11.71 -5.90
C ALA A 333 -7.05 -13.23 -5.83
N ASN A 334 -6.35 -13.95 -4.96
CA ASN A 334 -6.58 -15.38 -4.77
C ASN A 334 -7.90 -15.68 -4.06
N GLU A 335 -8.25 -14.92 -3.03
CA GLU A 335 -9.53 -15.07 -2.32
C GLU A 335 -10.72 -14.87 -3.27
N MET A 336 -10.72 -13.78 -4.05
CA MET A 336 -11.76 -13.51 -5.05
C MET A 336 -11.83 -14.62 -6.11
N ARG A 337 -10.69 -15.08 -6.62
CA ARG A 337 -10.65 -16.17 -7.61
C ARG A 337 -11.16 -17.50 -7.04
N CYS A 338 -10.77 -17.84 -5.82
CA CYS A 338 -11.23 -19.05 -5.15
C CYS A 338 -12.74 -19.01 -4.92
N GLN A 339 -13.27 -17.87 -4.46
CA GLN A 339 -14.70 -17.72 -4.23
C GLN A 339 -15.50 -17.76 -5.55
N PHE A 340 -15.01 -17.07 -6.59
CA PHE A 340 -15.59 -17.16 -7.94
C PHE A 340 -15.65 -18.60 -8.46
N SER A 341 -14.61 -19.40 -8.20
CA SER A 341 -14.55 -20.81 -8.59
C SER A 341 -15.58 -21.65 -7.83
N ARG A 342 -15.76 -21.41 -6.52
CA ARG A 342 -16.77 -22.09 -5.69
C ARG A 342 -18.19 -21.83 -6.20
N VAL A 343 -18.50 -20.58 -6.50
CA VAL A 343 -19.79 -20.18 -7.06
C VAL A 343 -20.04 -20.85 -8.41
N ASN A 344 -19.04 -20.88 -9.30
CA ASN A 344 -19.19 -21.55 -10.60
C ASN A 344 -19.43 -23.06 -10.47
N VAL A 345 -18.75 -23.73 -9.52
CA VAL A 345 -19.01 -25.14 -9.22
C VAL A 345 -20.44 -25.33 -8.71
N ALA A 346 -20.90 -24.47 -7.80
CA ALA A 346 -22.27 -24.51 -7.33
C ALA A 346 -23.28 -24.33 -8.47
N PHE A 347 -23.05 -23.38 -9.39
CA PHE A 347 -23.87 -23.21 -10.59
C PHE A 347 -23.85 -24.46 -11.47
N THR A 348 -22.67 -25.03 -11.76
CA THR A 348 -22.57 -26.25 -12.57
C THR A 348 -23.40 -27.39 -11.97
N ASN A 349 -23.33 -27.59 -10.66
CA ASN A 349 -24.11 -28.62 -9.96
C ASN A 349 -25.62 -28.33 -10.03
N ARG A 350 -26.05 -27.09 -9.71
CA ARG A 350 -27.47 -26.69 -9.75
C ARG A 350 -28.07 -26.80 -11.15
N ILE A 351 -27.31 -26.43 -12.18
CA ILE A 351 -27.69 -26.57 -13.58
C ILE A 351 -27.87 -28.05 -13.94
N ALA A 352 -26.95 -28.91 -13.53
CA ALA A 352 -27.03 -30.35 -13.80
C ALA A 352 -28.26 -30.99 -13.11
N GLU A 353 -28.50 -30.66 -11.84
CA GLU A 353 -29.68 -31.10 -11.08
C GLU A 353 -30.99 -30.66 -11.75
N THR A 354 -31.07 -29.38 -12.16
CA THR A 354 -32.26 -28.83 -12.81
C THR A 354 -32.49 -29.45 -14.19
N ALA A 355 -31.42 -29.72 -14.94
CA ALA A 355 -31.49 -30.38 -16.24
C ALA A 355 -31.96 -31.85 -16.13
N ASP A 356 -31.47 -32.58 -15.13
CA ASP A 356 -31.93 -33.94 -14.84
C ASP A 356 -33.41 -33.97 -14.43
N ALA A 357 -33.84 -33.07 -13.54
CA ALA A 357 -35.25 -32.93 -13.18
C ALA A 357 -36.13 -32.61 -14.40
N LYS A 358 -35.68 -31.70 -15.28
CA LYS A 358 -36.36 -31.38 -16.53
C LYS A 358 -36.52 -32.61 -17.43
N SER A 359 -35.45 -33.40 -17.60
CA SER A 359 -35.46 -34.63 -18.42
C SER A 359 -36.43 -35.68 -17.87
N LYS A 360 -36.45 -35.87 -16.55
CA LYS A 360 -37.40 -36.76 -15.86
C LYS A 360 -38.84 -36.31 -16.09
N ILE A 361 -39.13 -35.02 -15.94
CA ILE A 361 -40.48 -34.46 -16.19
C ILE A 361 -40.90 -34.67 -17.65
N GLN A 362 -40.00 -34.45 -18.62
CA GLN A 362 -40.28 -34.73 -20.03
C GLN A 362 -40.62 -36.20 -20.28
N THR A 363 -39.90 -37.11 -19.61
CA THR A 363 -40.17 -38.56 -19.70
C THR A 363 -41.53 -38.92 -19.10
N HIS A 364 -41.87 -38.38 -17.92
CA HIS A 364 -43.18 -38.59 -17.29
C HIS A 364 -44.32 -38.00 -18.12
N LEU A 365 -44.11 -36.83 -18.73
CA LEU A 365 -45.09 -36.21 -19.62
C LEU A 365 -45.35 -37.07 -20.85
N ALA A 366 -44.30 -37.62 -21.48
CA ALA A 366 -44.45 -38.51 -22.62
C ALA A 366 -45.24 -39.79 -22.26
N LYS A 367 -44.95 -40.40 -21.11
CA LYS A 367 -45.72 -41.55 -20.60
C LYS A 367 -47.17 -41.21 -20.33
N THR A 368 -47.43 -40.05 -19.72
CA THR A 368 -48.80 -39.57 -19.44
C THR A 368 -49.59 -39.35 -20.72
N LEU A 369 -48.97 -38.77 -21.75
CA LEU A 369 -49.59 -38.59 -23.07
C LEU A 369 -49.90 -39.93 -23.75
N GLN A 370 -49.02 -40.92 -23.61
CA GLN A 370 -49.27 -42.27 -24.13
C GLN A 370 -50.45 -42.93 -23.40
N GLU A 371 -50.54 -42.79 -22.08
CA GLU A 371 -51.65 -43.34 -21.30
C GLU A 371 -52.99 -42.66 -21.64
N ILE A 372 -52.99 -41.33 -21.85
CA ILE A 372 -54.15 -40.57 -22.34
C ILE A 372 -54.66 -41.19 -23.65
N PHE A 373 -53.77 -41.39 -24.62
CA PHE A 373 -54.12 -41.99 -25.91
C PHE A 373 -54.69 -43.40 -25.75
N GLN A 374 -54.08 -44.22 -24.89
CA GLN A 374 -54.57 -45.57 -24.62
C GLN A 374 -55.96 -45.56 -23.95
N MET A 375 -56.21 -44.61 -23.05
CA MET A 375 -57.49 -44.43 -22.37
C MET A 375 -58.58 -43.96 -23.35
N GLU A 376 -58.27 -43.03 -24.26
CA GLU A 376 -59.16 -42.60 -25.33
C GLU A 376 -59.54 -43.79 -26.25
N MET A 377 -58.57 -44.62 -26.63
CA MET A 377 -58.84 -45.85 -27.39
C MET A 377 -59.72 -46.85 -26.61
N ASN A 378 -59.51 -46.98 -25.31
CA ASN A 378 -60.32 -47.85 -24.45
C ASN A 378 -61.77 -47.34 -24.36
N ILE A 379 -61.98 -46.03 -24.23
CA ILE A 379 -63.31 -45.41 -24.27
C ILE A 379 -64.02 -45.75 -25.58
N GLU A 380 -63.36 -45.57 -26.73
CA GLU A 380 -63.93 -45.92 -28.03
C GLU A 380 -64.29 -47.41 -28.13
N ALA A 381 -63.45 -48.30 -27.59
CA ALA A 381 -63.68 -49.73 -27.57
C ALA A 381 -64.88 -50.12 -26.67
N ILE A 382 -65.01 -49.52 -25.47
CA ILE A 382 -66.14 -49.75 -24.56
C ILE A 382 -67.43 -49.23 -25.20
N GLN A 383 -67.41 -48.01 -25.76
CA GLN A 383 -68.57 -47.45 -26.46
C GLN A 383 -68.99 -48.32 -27.65
N LYS A 384 -68.02 -48.89 -28.39
CA LYS A 384 -68.32 -49.86 -29.46
C LYS A 384 -68.96 -51.14 -28.90
N ALA A 385 -68.39 -51.72 -27.84
CA ALA A 385 -68.95 -52.90 -27.20
C ALA A 385 -70.40 -52.66 -26.73
N MET A 386 -70.69 -51.49 -26.16
CA MET A 386 -72.06 -51.10 -25.80
C MET A 386 -72.99 -51.02 -27.02
N ARG A 387 -72.55 -50.41 -28.13
CA ARG A 387 -73.32 -50.40 -29.38
C ARG A 387 -73.59 -51.81 -29.91
N ASP A 388 -72.60 -52.70 -29.81
CA ASP A 388 -72.69 -54.09 -30.26
C ASP A 388 -73.66 -54.93 -29.39
N GLN A 389 -73.90 -54.56 -28.12
CA GLN A 389 -74.93 -55.18 -27.27
C GLN A 389 -76.36 -54.75 -27.62
N GLY A 390 -76.54 -53.61 -28.30
CA GLY A 390 -77.86 -53.07 -28.64
C GLY A 390 -78.72 -54.00 -29.51
N PRO A 391 -78.21 -54.50 -30.66
CA PRO A 391 -78.95 -55.43 -31.51
C PRO A 391 -79.42 -56.73 -30.82
N PRO A 392 -78.57 -57.51 -30.12
CA PRO A 392 -79.04 -58.72 -29.44
C PRO A 392 -80.03 -58.40 -28.31
N PHE A 393 -79.83 -57.31 -27.56
CA PHE A 393 -80.78 -56.87 -26.54
C PHE A 393 -82.17 -56.59 -27.14
N LYS A 394 -82.21 -55.83 -28.24
CA LYS A 394 -83.45 -55.51 -28.96
C LYS A 394 -84.16 -56.77 -29.44
N VAL A 395 -83.44 -57.74 -30.00
CA VAL A 395 -84.02 -59.03 -30.43
C VAL A 395 -84.61 -59.79 -29.24
N ALA A 396 -83.88 -59.88 -28.12
CA ALA A 396 -84.36 -60.56 -26.92
C ALA A 396 -85.62 -59.88 -26.34
N GLN A 397 -85.63 -58.54 -26.26
CA GLN A 397 -86.79 -57.76 -25.82
C GLN A 397 -87.99 -57.92 -26.75
N THR A 398 -87.82 -57.77 -28.07
CA THR A 398 -88.92 -57.95 -29.03
C THR A 398 -89.48 -59.36 -28.99
N ARG A 399 -88.63 -60.40 -28.91
CA ARG A 399 -89.09 -61.79 -28.75
C ARG A 399 -89.89 -61.99 -27.46
N LEU A 400 -89.49 -61.32 -26.38
CA LEU A 400 -90.17 -61.40 -25.10
C LEU A 400 -91.53 -60.69 -25.13
N ASP A 401 -91.60 -59.51 -25.77
CA ASP A 401 -92.81 -58.69 -25.96
C ASP A 401 -93.86 -59.42 -26.81
N GLU A 402 -93.48 -59.93 -27.99
CA GLU A 402 -94.35 -60.71 -28.88
C GLU A 402 -95.02 -61.88 -28.15
N ARG A 403 -94.28 -62.53 -27.23
CA ARG A 403 -94.79 -63.67 -26.45
C ARG A 403 -95.79 -63.28 -25.37
N THR A 404 -95.93 -61.99 -25.04
CA THR A 404 -96.95 -61.51 -24.08
C THR A 404 -98.36 -61.45 -24.68
N TRP A 405 -98.47 -61.40 -26.01
CA TRP A 405 -99.73 -61.34 -26.75
C TRP A 405 -100.38 -62.70 -27.01
N ARG A 406 -99.78 -63.80 -26.53
CA ARG A 406 -100.32 -65.16 -26.71
C ARG A 406 -101.70 -65.26 -26.02
N PRO A 407 -102.75 -65.76 -26.71
CA PRO A 407 -104.10 -65.75 -26.17
C PRO A 407 -104.32 -66.87 -25.13
N ASN A 408 -105.10 -66.56 -24.09
CA ASN A 408 -105.65 -67.51 -23.11
C ASN A 408 -104.59 -68.44 -22.49
N MET A 409 -104.75 -69.75 -22.68
CA MET A 409 -103.93 -70.80 -22.06
C MET A 409 -102.53 -70.93 -22.70
N GLU A 410 -102.32 -70.36 -23.90
CA GLU A 410 -101.03 -70.32 -24.58
C GLU A 410 -100.07 -69.27 -23.98
N LEU A 411 -100.57 -68.38 -23.11
CA LEU A 411 -99.74 -67.49 -22.29
C LEU A 411 -99.07 -68.27 -21.14
N CYS A 412 -98.24 -69.24 -21.51
CA CYS A 412 -97.56 -70.13 -20.57
C CYS A 412 -96.13 -69.64 -20.26
N ARG A 413 -95.69 -69.89 -19.02
CA ARG A 413 -94.31 -69.68 -18.57
C ARG A 413 -93.48 -70.93 -18.86
N ASP A 414 -93.27 -71.20 -20.14
CA ASP A 414 -92.46 -72.32 -20.59
C ASP A 414 -90.95 -72.04 -20.48
N THR A 415 -90.13 -73.05 -20.77
CA THR A 415 -88.66 -72.94 -20.73
C THR A 415 -88.13 -71.83 -21.64
N ALA A 416 -88.74 -71.62 -22.81
CA ALA A 416 -88.33 -70.58 -23.74
C ALA A 416 -88.58 -69.18 -23.17
N GLN A 417 -89.72 -68.98 -22.49
CA GLN A 417 -90.04 -67.75 -21.77
C GLN A 417 -88.98 -67.46 -20.70
N PHE A 418 -88.64 -68.43 -19.85
CA PHE A 418 -87.63 -68.24 -18.81
C PHE A 418 -86.24 -67.93 -19.38
N ARG A 419 -85.85 -68.57 -20.49
CA ARG A 419 -84.57 -68.31 -21.15
C ARG A 419 -84.48 -66.91 -21.74
N LEU A 420 -85.53 -66.43 -22.41
CA LEU A 420 -85.58 -65.06 -22.95
C LEU A 420 -85.55 -64.00 -21.84
N VAL A 421 -86.28 -64.21 -20.74
CA VAL A 421 -86.21 -63.32 -19.57
C VAL A 421 -84.78 -63.26 -19.02
N ASN A 422 -84.11 -64.41 -18.87
CA ASN A 422 -82.74 -64.47 -18.39
C ASN A 422 -81.74 -63.82 -19.37
N GLU A 423 -81.93 -64.01 -20.69
CA GLU A 423 -81.12 -63.35 -21.73
C GLU A 423 -81.22 -61.82 -21.64
N VAL A 424 -82.43 -61.28 -21.51
CA VAL A 424 -82.65 -59.84 -21.31
C VAL A 424 -81.92 -59.36 -20.06
N HIS A 425 -82.08 -60.03 -18.91
CA HIS A 425 -81.41 -59.62 -17.66
C HIS A 425 -79.88 -59.66 -17.79
N LYS A 426 -79.31 -60.71 -18.40
CA LYS A 426 -77.86 -60.82 -18.57
C LYS A 426 -77.26 -59.76 -19.48
N ILE A 427 -77.93 -59.44 -20.59
CA ILE A 427 -77.46 -58.41 -21.50
C ILE A 427 -77.59 -57.03 -20.82
N ASP A 428 -78.66 -56.79 -20.08
CA ASP A 428 -78.82 -55.56 -19.28
C ASP A 428 -77.70 -55.40 -18.24
N GLU A 429 -77.39 -56.46 -17.49
CA GLU A 429 -76.29 -56.49 -16.51
C GLU A 429 -74.92 -56.23 -17.17
N THR A 430 -74.72 -56.77 -18.38
CA THR A 430 -73.51 -56.53 -19.19
C THR A 430 -73.42 -55.07 -19.63
N VAL A 431 -74.53 -54.47 -20.09
CA VAL A 431 -74.59 -53.06 -20.48
C VAL A 431 -74.30 -52.17 -19.26
N GLN A 432 -74.94 -52.41 -18.12
CA GLN A 432 -74.68 -51.67 -16.88
C GLN A 432 -73.22 -51.76 -16.44
N THR A 433 -72.60 -52.93 -16.58
CA THR A 433 -71.17 -53.13 -16.28
C THR A 433 -70.28 -52.30 -17.23
N LEU A 434 -70.57 -52.32 -18.53
CA LEU A 434 -69.84 -51.52 -19.52
C LEU A 434 -70.03 -50.00 -19.29
N GLU A 435 -71.23 -49.57 -18.90
CA GLU A 435 -71.51 -48.17 -18.55
C GLU A 435 -70.73 -47.72 -17.31
N GLN A 436 -70.63 -48.56 -16.28
CA GLN A 436 -69.82 -48.27 -15.12
C GLN A 436 -68.34 -48.17 -15.49
N GLN A 437 -67.84 -49.14 -16.26
CA GLN A 437 -66.45 -49.13 -16.72
C GLN A 437 -66.16 -47.90 -17.57
N LEU A 438 -67.10 -47.45 -18.40
CA LEU A 438 -66.98 -46.23 -19.20
C LEU A 438 -66.79 -45.01 -18.30
N ARG A 439 -67.65 -44.83 -17.28
CA ARG A 439 -67.54 -43.73 -16.31
C ARG A 439 -66.18 -43.74 -15.59
N ASP A 440 -65.76 -44.91 -15.10
CA ASP A 440 -64.47 -45.04 -14.39
C ASP A 440 -63.28 -44.71 -15.31
N THR A 441 -63.38 -45.07 -16.59
CA THR A 441 -62.37 -44.79 -17.63
C THR A 441 -62.31 -43.30 -17.97
N GLU A 442 -63.48 -42.65 -18.10
CA GLU A 442 -63.62 -41.21 -18.33
C GLU A 442 -63.08 -40.38 -17.15
N ASP A 443 -63.37 -40.77 -15.92
CA ASP A 443 -62.86 -40.11 -14.71
C ASP A 443 -61.33 -40.21 -14.63
N ASN A 444 -60.76 -41.39 -14.91
CA ASN A 444 -59.32 -41.58 -14.94
C ASN A 444 -58.65 -40.75 -16.06
N LEU A 445 -59.30 -40.61 -17.22
CA LEU A 445 -58.82 -39.75 -18.30
C LEU A 445 -58.75 -38.27 -17.86
N GLN A 446 -59.75 -37.77 -17.13
CA GLN A 446 -59.72 -36.42 -16.58
C GLN A 446 -58.54 -36.22 -15.61
N MET A 447 -58.26 -37.21 -14.76
CA MET A 447 -57.10 -37.19 -13.86
C MET A 447 -55.78 -37.13 -14.62
N LEU A 448 -55.65 -37.86 -15.73
CA LEU A 448 -54.46 -37.81 -16.58
C LEU A 448 -54.30 -36.46 -17.29
N PHE A 449 -55.39 -35.84 -17.75
CA PHE A 449 -55.33 -34.47 -18.29
C PHE A 449 -54.86 -33.46 -17.25
N HIS A 450 -55.34 -33.57 -16.00
CA HIS A 450 -54.87 -32.73 -14.90
C HIS A 450 -53.36 -32.93 -14.63
N ALA A 451 -52.91 -34.19 -14.55
CA ALA A 451 -51.49 -34.51 -14.38
C ALA A 451 -50.62 -33.97 -15.52
N LYS A 452 -51.09 -34.06 -16.77
CA LYS A 452 -50.43 -33.47 -17.95
C LYS A 452 -50.24 -31.96 -17.77
N SER A 453 -51.29 -31.23 -17.38
CA SER A 453 -51.20 -29.78 -17.18
C SER A 453 -50.17 -29.40 -16.10
N ILE A 454 -50.12 -30.16 -14.99
CA ILE A 454 -49.11 -29.95 -13.94
C ILE A 454 -47.70 -30.19 -14.49
N LEU A 455 -47.47 -31.30 -15.19
CA LEU A 455 -46.15 -31.63 -15.75
C LEU A 455 -45.70 -30.61 -16.79
N GLN A 456 -46.60 -30.09 -17.62
CA GLN A 456 -46.30 -29.02 -18.58
C GLN A 456 -45.90 -27.71 -17.89
N TYR A 457 -46.59 -27.34 -16.81
CA TYR A 457 -46.25 -26.17 -16.01
C TYR A 457 -44.87 -26.33 -15.35
N GLU A 458 -44.63 -27.45 -14.67
CA GLU A 458 -43.33 -27.74 -14.04
C GLU A 458 -42.19 -27.76 -15.07
N LEU A 459 -42.45 -28.26 -16.28
CA LEU A 459 -41.47 -28.22 -17.37
C LEU A 459 -41.09 -26.79 -17.77
N ALA A 460 -42.07 -25.88 -17.83
CA ALA A 460 -41.84 -24.47 -18.12
C ALA A 460 -41.05 -23.79 -17.00
N VAL A 461 -41.36 -24.10 -15.73
CA VAL A 461 -40.61 -23.60 -14.55
C VAL A 461 -39.14 -24.03 -14.62
N LYS A 462 -38.86 -25.33 -14.82
CA LYS A 462 -37.48 -25.84 -14.92
C LYS A 462 -36.73 -25.27 -16.13
N ALA A 463 -37.43 -25.01 -17.24
CA ALA A 463 -36.83 -24.36 -18.41
C ALA A 463 -36.45 -22.90 -18.13
N ASN A 464 -37.27 -22.15 -17.38
CA ASN A 464 -36.96 -20.79 -16.93
C ASN A 464 -35.73 -20.78 -15.99
N SER A 465 -35.67 -21.67 -15.01
CA SER A 465 -34.54 -21.78 -14.08
C SER A 465 -33.22 -22.06 -14.81
N LEU A 466 -33.22 -22.96 -15.80
CA LEU A 466 -32.04 -23.23 -16.63
C LEU A 466 -31.62 -22.03 -17.47
N LEU A 467 -32.57 -21.31 -18.07
CA LEU A 467 -32.29 -20.10 -18.84
C LEU A 467 -31.58 -19.04 -17.99
N ILE A 468 -32.08 -18.82 -16.77
CA ILE A 468 -31.50 -17.87 -15.82
C ILE A 468 -30.07 -18.28 -15.44
N ASP A 469 -29.86 -19.53 -15.05
CA ASP A 469 -28.54 -19.97 -14.58
C ASP A 469 -27.52 -20.08 -15.72
N GLN A 470 -27.88 -20.71 -16.85
CA GLN A 470 -26.96 -20.98 -17.95
C GLN A 470 -26.68 -19.75 -18.80
N GLU A 471 -27.71 -19.00 -19.18
CA GLU A 471 -27.57 -17.90 -20.13
C GLU A 471 -27.41 -16.55 -19.45
N LYS A 472 -28.17 -16.27 -18.40
CA LYS A 472 -28.07 -14.97 -17.71
C LYS A 472 -26.88 -14.94 -16.77
N CYS A 473 -26.82 -15.83 -15.79
CA CYS A 473 -25.77 -15.82 -14.76
C CYS A 473 -24.43 -16.31 -15.30
N MET A 474 -24.36 -17.56 -15.77
CA MET A 474 -23.11 -18.10 -16.31
C MET A 474 -22.66 -17.42 -17.61
N GLY A 475 -23.57 -16.72 -18.31
CA GLY A 475 -23.24 -15.83 -19.41
C GLY A 475 -22.41 -14.62 -18.96
N ILE A 476 -22.92 -13.84 -17.99
CA ILE A 476 -22.22 -12.64 -17.50
C ILE A 476 -20.94 -12.99 -16.73
N ARG A 477 -20.89 -14.14 -16.03
CA ARG A 477 -19.70 -14.54 -15.27
C ARG A 477 -18.48 -14.87 -16.13
N LYS A 478 -18.63 -15.06 -17.45
CA LYS A 478 -17.51 -15.30 -18.37
C LYS A 478 -16.54 -14.12 -18.49
N THR A 479 -16.95 -12.91 -18.10
CA THR A 479 -16.13 -11.69 -18.16
C THR A 479 -15.22 -11.50 -16.95
N PHE A 480 -15.05 -12.53 -16.10
CA PHE A 480 -14.15 -12.47 -14.96
C PHE A 480 -12.72 -12.06 -15.39
N PRO A 481 -12.11 -11.06 -14.73
CA PRO A 481 -10.81 -10.53 -15.11
C PRO A 481 -9.70 -11.56 -14.87
N SER A 482 -8.63 -11.43 -15.66
CA SER A 482 -7.44 -12.25 -15.43
C SER A 482 -6.77 -11.88 -14.10
N ILE A 483 -5.98 -12.80 -13.54
CA ILE A 483 -5.21 -12.56 -12.31
C ILE A 483 -4.32 -11.31 -12.46
N ALA A 484 -3.75 -11.07 -13.66
CA ALA A 484 -2.94 -9.89 -13.92
C ALA A 484 -3.72 -8.57 -13.76
N ARG A 485 -5.00 -8.53 -14.13
CA ARG A 485 -5.87 -7.36 -13.91
C ARG A 485 -6.20 -7.20 -12.42
N LEU A 486 -6.50 -8.28 -11.71
CA LEU A 486 -6.74 -8.26 -10.27
C LEU A 486 -5.53 -7.80 -9.45
N LEU A 487 -4.32 -8.01 -9.93
CA LEU A 487 -3.08 -7.52 -9.33
C LEU A 487 -2.75 -6.06 -9.70
N GLY A 488 -3.60 -5.40 -10.50
CA GLY A 488 -3.36 -4.06 -11.00
C GLY A 488 -2.12 -3.96 -11.90
N SER A 489 -1.77 -5.04 -12.61
CA SER A 489 -0.58 -5.08 -13.47
C SER A 489 -0.82 -4.52 -14.86
N VAL A 490 -2.07 -4.59 -15.36
CA VAL A 490 -2.47 -4.14 -16.71
C VAL A 490 -3.17 -2.79 -16.65
#